data_AF-A0A2D6TS35-F1
#
_entry.id   AF-A0A2D6TS35-F1
#
_cell.length_a   1.000
_cell.length_b   1.000
_cell.length_c   1.000
_cell.angle_alpha   90.00
_cell.angle_beta   90.00
_cell.angle_gamma   90.00
#
_symmetry.space_group_name_H-M   'P 1'
#
loop_
_entity.id
_entity.type
_entity.pdbx_description
1 polymer ?
#
loop_
_entity_poly.entity_id
_entity_poly.type
_entity_poly.pdbx_seq_one_letter_code
_entity_poly.pdbx_strand_id
1 'polypeptide(L)'
;MLSSVNFITKFGGMRAYIDNPIQSYKRISSALRLDAALTSVPELSLPVEYLRKAMQSAKVERLITQNDFVRNARDTALLGLKHLNLEFNLSAADMVAGYPHRPLYKGAYPYQPSLAAIENSLAFLDSVERSVKKDIPPLYHADRYLHYSYSVCHSEDMIVMPTAERLSLRDLIKIRSVPIGLTGVSAVTSFTDGYYNTPLDIWVHDMNHNRRLLSYNQRYFERNNISTQADKNHAYEQFANVIENVILPSCNYEGEMDEHECNIRKIMGVLYFEFLHEYAYTPDKHCWLEAFNFKGGSPAPFEVMLKDGETIEDVERRRLLNFNLKSGFNEYIGDARDVKVQYFFDTGPNFLSSAYNKLTTSFYDNNFFSYDELPAQDYRTPEMVAEAAARIIAMMGLQQDIRYSLDELQSIIKNEDHGPLEVYPHMELKRPALAR
;
A
#
# COMPACT_ATOMS: atom_id res chain seq x y z
N MET A 1 28.25 13.90 12.60
CA MET A 1 27.70 12.53 12.78
C MET A 1 27.01 12.31 14.15
N LEU A 2 26.67 13.38 14.91
CA LEU A 2 26.04 13.29 16.23
C LEU A 2 24.68 14.04 16.32
N SER A 3 24.10 14.50 15.20
CA SER A 3 22.81 15.22 15.19
C SER A 3 21.60 14.36 14.79
N SER A 4 21.79 13.24 14.09
CA SER A 4 20.67 12.40 13.62
C SER A 4 20.18 11.37 14.65
N VAL A 5 21.08 10.87 15.52
CA VAL A 5 20.75 9.84 16.53
C VAL A 5 19.88 10.40 17.67
N ASN A 6 20.08 11.66 18.05
CA ASN A 6 19.28 12.33 19.09
C ASN A 6 17.92 12.89 18.59
N PHE A 7 17.65 12.81 17.28
CA PHE A 7 16.41 13.36 16.70
C PHE A 7 15.39 12.27 16.38
N ILE A 8 15.84 11.06 16.00
CA ILE A 8 14.96 9.87 15.87
C ILE A 8 14.25 9.57 17.21
N THR A 9 14.95 9.78 18.33
CA THR A 9 14.38 9.68 19.69
C THR A 9 13.39 10.80 20.03
N LYS A 10 13.39 11.93 19.32
CA LYS A 10 12.47 13.06 19.57
C LYS A 10 11.18 13.00 18.74
N PHE A 11 11.17 12.29 17.60
CA PHE A 11 10.03 12.27 16.67
C PHE A 11 9.48 10.87 16.33
N GLY A 12 10.02 9.80 16.93
CA GLY A 12 9.35 8.49 17.01
C GLY A 12 9.30 7.64 15.73
N GLY A 13 9.94 8.03 14.63
CA GLY A 13 9.98 7.23 13.39
C GLY A 13 8.60 7.01 12.77
N MET A 14 8.42 5.92 12.00
CA MET A 14 7.13 5.58 11.37
C MET A 14 6.03 5.36 12.43
N ARG A 15 6.42 4.86 13.60
CA ARG A 15 5.49 4.57 14.70
C ARG A 15 4.75 5.79 15.20
N ALA A 16 5.34 6.98 15.16
CA ALA A 16 4.62 8.21 15.51
C ALA A 16 3.42 8.50 14.59
N TYR A 17 3.51 8.13 13.30
CA TYR A 17 2.43 8.28 12.33
C TYR A 17 1.32 7.29 12.56
N ILE A 18 1.69 6.04 12.80
CA ILE A 18 0.74 4.97 13.08
C ILE A 18 0.06 5.23 14.43
N ASP A 19 0.80 5.68 15.43
CA ASP A 19 0.28 5.83 16.78
C ASP A 19 -0.61 7.03 16.97
N ASN A 20 -0.34 8.13 16.27
CA ASN A 20 -1.08 9.38 16.34
C ASN A 20 -1.38 9.93 14.94
N PRO A 21 -2.19 9.22 14.12
CA PRO A 21 -2.37 9.52 12.70
C PRO A 21 -2.89 10.93 12.44
N ILE A 22 -3.91 11.36 13.20
CA ILE A 22 -4.52 12.70 13.05
C ILE A 22 -3.53 13.82 13.33
N GLN A 23 -2.77 13.72 14.43
CA GLN A 23 -1.80 14.75 14.80
C GLN A 23 -0.64 14.80 13.80
N SER A 24 -0.15 13.64 13.38
CA SER A 24 0.91 13.52 12.37
C SER A 24 0.48 14.08 11.02
N TYR A 25 -0.74 13.77 10.57
CA TYR A 25 -1.31 14.31 9.34
C TYR A 25 -1.46 15.83 9.41
N LYS A 26 -2.05 16.38 10.48
CA LYS A 26 -2.21 17.83 10.65
C LYS A 26 -0.86 18.56 10.62
N ARG A 27 0.15 18.03 11.32
CA ARG A 27 1.50 18.60 11.35
C ARG A 27 2.12 18.68 9.95
N ILE A 28 2.14 17.56 9.22
CA ILE A 28 2.81 17.51 7.92
C ILE A 28 2.00 18.22 6.83
N SER A 29 0.68 18.03 6.78
CA SER A 29 -0.16 18.70 5.79
C SER A 29 -0.05 20.23 5.92
N SER A 30 -0.01 20.76 7.15
CA SER A 30 0.25 22.19 7.38
C SER A 30 1.62 22.63 6.85
N ALA A 31 2.68 21.85 7.08
CA ALA A 31 4.02 22.19 6.60
C ALA A 31 4.14 22.08 5.06
N LEU A 32 3.53 21.07 4.45
CA LEU A 32 3.49 20.89 3.00
C LEU A 32 2.69 21.99 2.30
N ARG A 33 1.63 22.53 2.91
CA ARG A 33 0.89 23.66 2.32
C ARG A 33 1.65 24.99 2.35
N LEU A 34 2.57 25.17 3.31
CA LEU A 34 3.34 26.41 3.45
C LEU A 34 4.53 26.47 2.49
N ASP A 35 5.29 25.38 2.39
CA ASP A 35 6.56 25.33 1.64
C ASP A 35 6.53 24.33 0.45
N ALA A 36 5.35 23.77 0.15
CA ALA A 36 5.07 22.89 -1.00
C ALA A 36 6.00 21.66 -1.08
N ALA A 37 6.34 21.26 -2.30
CA ALA A 37 7.15 20.10 -2.65
C ALA A 37 8.52 20.00 -1.96
N LEU A 38 9.03 21.11 -1.41
CA LEU A 38 10.38 21.23 -0.87
C LEU A 38 10.43 21.29 0.66
N THR A 39 9.29 21.11 1.33
CA THR A 39 9.24 20.99 2.80
C THR A 39 10.18 19.88 3.28
N SER A 40 10.99 20.18 4.29
CA SER A 40 11.87 19.20 4.94
C SER A 40 11.03 18.21 5.75
N VAL A 41 11.22 16.91 5.50
CA VAL A 41 10.58 15.81 6.22
C VAL A 41 11.68 14.89 6.76
N PRO A 42 12.23 15.19 7.96
CA PRO A 42 13.35 14.45 8.53
C PRO A 42 13.11 12.95 8.72
N GLU A 43 11.86 12.52 8.84
CA GLU A 43 11.47 11.13 9.00
C GLU A 43 11.83 10.27 7.78
N LEU A 44 11.98 10.89 6.59
CA LEU A 44 12.48 10.23 5.38
C LEU A 44 13.96 9.84 5.46
N SER A 45 14.70 10.30 6.48
CA SER A 45 16.08 9.88 6.72
C SER A 45 16.22 8.37 6.94
N LEU A 46 15.22 7.73 7.55
CA LEU A 46 15.22 6.30 7.84
C LEU A 46 15.21 5.44 6.57
N PRO A 47 14.22 5.56 5.65
CA PRO A 47 14.25 4.82 4.40
C PRO A 47 15.45 5.19 3.52
N VAL A 48 15.90 6.45 3.51
CA VAL A 48 17.09 6.87 2.76
C VAL A 48 18.35 6.16 3.26
N GLU A 49 18.57 6.10 4.57
CA GLU A 49 19.75 5.43 5.14
C GLU A 49 19.68 3.92 4.97
N TYR A 50 18.49 3.32 5.06
CA TYR A 50 18.26 1.92 4.74
C TYR A 50 18.71 1.58 3.31
N LEU A 51 18.27 2.36 2.32
CA LEU A 51 18.63 2.16 0.91
C LEU A 51 20.11 2.38 0.65
N ARG A 52 20.73 3.40 1.26
CA ARG A 52 22.18 3.62 1.17
C ARG A 52 22.97 2.40 1.63
N LYS A 53 22.61 1.85 2.80
CA LYS A 53 23.26 0.64 3.34
C LYS A 53 23.04 -0.56 2.44
N ALA A 54 21.83 -0.73 1.89
CA ALA A 54 21.51 -1.81 0.97
C ALA A 54 22.37 -1.79 -0.30
N MET A 55 22.56 -0.61 -0.90
CA MET A 55 23.41 -0.43 -2.08
C MET A 55 24.91 -0.63 -1.82
N GLN A 56 25.33 -0.62 -0.56
CA GLN A 56 26.69 -0.90 -0.11
C GLN A 56 26.86 -2.33 0.41
N SER A 57 25.83 -3.18 0.26
CA SER A 57 25.88 -4.56 0.72
C SER A 57 26.91 -5.37 -0.08
N ALA A 58 27.50 -6.39 0.57
CA ALA A 58 28.47 -7.29 -0.08
C ALA A 58 27.91 -7.92 -1.37
N LYS A 59 26.59 -8.11 -1.46
CA LYS A 59 25.92 -8.58 -2.67
C LYS A 59 26.10 -7.60 -3.83
N VAL A 60 25.80 -6.32 -3.61
CA VAL A 60 25.94 -5.27 -4.63
C VAL A 60 27.41 -5.04 -4.97
N GLU A 61 28.29 -5.02 -3.97
CA GLU A 61 29.73 -4.86 -4.16
C GLU A 61 30.34 -5.95 -5.07
N ARG A 62 29.85 -7.19 -5.00
CA ARG A 62 30.27 -8.25 -5.93
C ARG A 62 29.82 -7.98 -7.37
N LEU A 63 28.63 -7.44 -7.58
CA LEU A 63 28.10 -7.19 -8.92
C LEU A 63 28.83 -6.04 -9.62
N ILE A 64 29.10 -4.96 -8.90
CA ILE A 64 29.73 -3.76 -9.48
C ILE A 64 31.21 -3.95 -9.83
N THR A 65 31.90 -4.91 -9.19
CA THR A 65 33.28 -5.24 -9.55
C THR A 65 33.36 -6.00 -10.87
N GLN A 66 32.24 -6.58 -11.30
CA GLN A 66 32.11 -7.36 -12.53
C GLN A 66 31.42 -6.60 -13.65
N ASN A 67 30.73 -5.49 -13.34
CA ASN A 67 29.90 -4.77 -14.30
C ASN A 67 29.90 -3.25 -14.06
N ASP A 68 30.55 -2.53 -14.97
CA ASP A 68 30.67 -1.06 -14.95
C ASP A 68 29.33 -0.34 -15.09
N PHE A 69 28.37 -0.89 -15.84
CA PHE A 69 27.04 -0.32 -15.95
C PHE A 69 26.32 -0.37 -14.59
N VAL A 70 26.36 -1.51 -13.90
CA VAL A 70 25.76 -1.66 -12.56
C VAL A 70 26.46 -0.74 -11.56
N ARG A 71 27.79 -0.58 -11.64
CA ARG A 71 28.54 0.38 -10.82
C ARG A 71 28.05 1.80 -11.02
N ASN A 72 27.95 2.25 -12.27
CA ASN A 72 27.52 3.61 -12.59
C ASN A 72 26.05 3.84 -12.16
N ALA A 73 25.16 2.88 -12.39
CA ALA A 73 23.76 2.96 -11.96
C ALA A 73 23.64 3.09 -10.43
N ARG A 74 24.42 2.29 -9.67
CA ARG A 74 24.52 2.40 -8.21
C ARG A 74 25.00 3.79 -7.80
N ASP A 75 26.07 4.29 -8.43
CA ASP A 75 26.68 5.57 -8.07
C ASP A 75 25.72 6.74 -8.32
N THR A 76 24.96 6.70 -9.43
CA THR A 76 23.89 7.67 -9.71
C THR A 76 22.81 7.65 -8.64
N ALA A 77 22.31 6.46 -8.26
CA ALA A 77 21.28 6.34 -7.23
C ALA A 77 21.79 6.81 -5.85
N LEU A 78 22.99 6.38 -5.45
CA LEU A 78 23.65 6.80 -4.21
C LEU A 78 23.90 8.32 -4.16
N LEU A 79 24.28 8.92 -5.29
CA LEU A 79 24.48 10.36 -5.36
C LEU A 79 23.18 11.13 -5.11
N GLY A 80 22.06 10.66 -5.69
CA GLY A 80 20.73 11.19 -5.40
C GLY A 80 20.40 11.17 -3.91
N LEU A 81 20.56 10.02 -3.25
CA LEU A 81 20.30 9.87 -1.81
C LEU A 81 21.23 10.73 -0.94
N LYS A 82 22.51 10.87 -1.30
CA LYS A 82 23.48 11.67 -0.54
C LYS A 82 23.13 13.16 -0.56
N HIS A 83 22.62 13.68 -1.68
CA HIS A 83 22.27 15.09 -1.81
C HIS A 83 21.04 15.49 -0.99
N LEU A 84 20.16 14.55 -0.64
CA LEU A 84 18.99 14.84 0.22
C LEU A 84 19.40 15.32 1.61
N ASN A 85 20.54 14.87 2.13
CA ASN A 85 21.00 15.21 3.48
C ASN A 85 21.86 16.51 3.52
N LEU A 86 21.93 17.26 2.42
CA LEU A 86 22.65 18.53 2.44
C LEU A 86 21.92 19.57 3.28
N GLU A 87 22.68 20.26 4.12
CA GLU A 87 22.24 21.47 4.82
C GLU A 87 22.88 22.68 4.14
N PHE A 88 22.08 23.68 3.80
CA PHE A 88 22.57 24.91 3.19
C PHE A 88 22.84 25.96 4.27
N ASN A 89 24.06 26.48 4.30
CA ASN A 89 24.46 27.56 5.19
C ASN A 89 24.73 28.82 4.37
N LEU A 90 23.95 29.87 4.60
CA LEU A 90 24.19 31.21 4.06
C LEU A 90 24.40 32.16 5.24
N SER A 91 25.60 32.75 5.35
CA SER A 91 25.91 33.60 6.48
C SER A 91 25.15 34.93 6.42
N ALA A 92 24.92 35.56 7.57
CA ALA A 92 24.31 36.89 7.61
C ALA A 92 25.16 37.94 6.87
N ALA A 93 26.49 37.80 6.91
CA ALA A 93 27.40 38.66 6.17
C ALA A 93 27.21 38.51 4.65
N ASP A 94 27.06 37.29 4.14
CA ASP A 94 26.82 37.03 2.72
C ASP A 94 25.45 37.55 2.26
N MET A 95 24.43 37.46 3.12
CA MET A 95 23.11 38.05 2.85
C MET A 95 23.19 39.58 2.73
N VAL A 96 23.91 40.23 3.66
CA VAL A 96 24.14 41.69 3.63
C VAL A 96 24.98 42.11 2.44
N ALA A 97 25.98 41.30 2.05
CA ALA A 97 26.81 41.51 0.87
C ALA A 97 26.06 41.30 -0.46
N GLY A 98 24.78 40.89 -0.41
CA GLY A 98 23.94 40.74 -1.60
C GLY A 98 24.19 39.45 -2.37
N TYR A 99 24.62 38.36 -1.70
CA TYR A 99 24.79 37.06 -2.37
C TYR A 99 23.49 36.66 -3.09
N PRO A 100 23.53 36.34 -4.40
CA PRO A 100 22.34 36.28 -5.24
C PRO A 100 21.54 34.98 -5.07
N HIS A 101 22.15 33.91 -4.54
CA HIS A 101 21.48 32.64 -4.36
C HIS A 101 20.89 32.51 -2.95
N ARG A 102 19.80 31.75 -2.85
CA ARG A 102 19.12 31.41 -1.60
C ARG A 102 19.16 29.90 -1.41
N PRO A 103 19.20 29.40 -0.15
CA PRO A 103 18.98 27.99 0.14
C PRO A 103 17.74 27.47 -0.59
N LEU A 104 17.88 26.35 -1.30
CA LEU A 104 16.79 25.76 -2.09
C LEU A 104 15.69 25.17 -1.21
N TYR A 105 16.04 24.75 0.01
CA TYR A 105 15.13 24.21 1.00
C TYR A 105 15.67 24.49 2.41
N LYS A 106 14.76 24.51 3.40
CA LYS A 106 15.04 24.94 4.79
C LYS A 106 15.71 23.86 5.65
N GLY A 107 15.86 22.63 5.14
CA GLY A 107 16.46 21.53 5.88
C GLY A 107 16.59 20.25 5.04
N ALA A 108 17.31 19.26 5.57
CA ALA A 108 17.52 17.98 4.90
C ALA A 108 16.20 17.26 4.56
N TYR A 109 16.27 16.33 3.60
CA TYR A 109 15.17 15.49 3.13
C TYR A 109 13.96 16.30 2.64
N PRO A 110 14.13 17.14 1.60
CA PRO A 110 12.99 17.80 0.96
C PRO A 110 12.03 16.75 0.41
N TYR A 111 10.73 16.91 0.64
CA TYR A 111 9.72 15.87 0.47
C TYR A 111 9.71 15.23 -0.93
N GLN A 112 9.35 15.97 -1.99
CA GLN A 112 9.25 15.40 -3.34
C GLN A 112 10.59 14.87 -3.88
N PRO A 113 11.73 15.61 -3.75
CA PRO A 113 13.01 15.07 -4.19
C PRO A 113 13.39 13.79 -3.44
N SER A 114 13.00 13.64 -2.17
CA SER A 114 13.24 12.42 -1.41
C SER A 114 12.43 11.24 -1.93
N LEU A 115 11.14 11.42 -2.23
CA LEU A 115 10.30 10.38 -2.84
C LEU A 115 10.89 9.90 -4.17
N ALA A 116 11.26 10.84 -5.06
CA ALA A 116 11.85 10.51 -6.36
C ALA A 116 13.19 9.77 -6.22
N ALA A 117 14.04 10.18 -5.29
CA ALA A 117 15.32 9.51 -5.04
C ALA A 117 15.14 8.11 -4.42
N ILE A 118 14.12 7.91 -3.58
CA ILE A 118 13.74 6.60 -3.03
C ILE A 118 13.25 5.67 -4.15
N GLU A 119 12.33 6.11 -5.00
CA GLU A 119 11.83 5.32 -6.13
C GLU A 119 12.94 4.91 -7.10
N ASN A 120 13.82 5.85 -7.48
CA ASN A 120 14.99 5.56 -8.32
C ASN A 120 15.95 4.54 -7.67
N SER A 121 16.09 4.62 -6.35
CA SER A 121 16.92 3.70 -5.58
C SER A 121 16.33 2.29 -5.54
N LEU A 122 15.00 2.19 -5.43
CA LEU A 122 14.28 0.92 -5.50
C LEU A 122 14.37 0.32 -6.91
N ALA A 123 14.26 1.12 -7.97
CA ALA A 123 14.46 0.64 -9.35
C ALA A 123 15.87 0.05 -9.59
N PHE A 124 16.91 0.65 -9.00
CA PHE A 124 18.25 0.07 -9.02
C PHE A 124 18.31 -1.28 -8.28
N LEU A 125 17.77 -1.35 -7.06
CA LEU A 125 17.76 -2.58 -6.26
C LEU A 125 16.90 -3.67 -6.91
N ASP A 126 15.84 -3.31 -7.61
CA ASP A 126 15.02 -4.19 -8.43
C ASP A 126 15.86 -4.88 -9.52
N SER A 127 16.65 -4.09 -10.25
CA SER A 127 17.58 -4.59 -11.26
C SER A 127 18.63 -5.53 -10.65
N VAL A 128 19.14 -5.20 -9.46
CA VAL A 128 20.03 -6.08 -8.71
C VAL A 128 19.36 -7.41 -8.36
N GLU A 129 18.14 -7.40 -7.82
CA GLU A 129 17.40 -8.63 -7.49
C GLU A 129 17.19 -9.51 -8.73
N ARG A 130 16.75 -8.91 -9.85
CA ARG A 130 16.51 -9.59 -11.13
C ARG A 130 17.77 -10.13 -11.78
N SER A 131 18.93 -9.52 -11.54
CA SER A 131 20.21 -10.01 -12.08
C SER A 131 20.75 -11.27 -11.38
N VAL A 132 20.30 -11.57 -10.15
CA VAL A 132 20.86 -12.67 -9.33
C VAL A 132 19.86 -13.76 -8.92
N LYS A 133 18.57 -13.56 -9.15
CA LYS A 133 17.53 -14.54 -8.88
C LYS A 133 16.91 -14.99 -10.19
N LYS A 134 16.59 -16.27 -10.27
CA LYS A 134 15.76 -16.85 -11.33
C LYS A 134 14.30 -16.80 -10.91
N ASP A 135 13.42 -16.88 -11.89
CA ASP A 135 11.98 -17.02 -11.68
C ASP A 135 11.36 -15.86 -10.86
N ILE A 136 11.99 -14.68 -10.91
CA ILE A 136 11.32 -13.46 -10.44
C ILE A 136 10.18 -13.16 -11.44
N PRO A 137 8.93 -12.98 -10.98
CA PRO A 137 7.83 -12.57 -11.84
C PRO A 137 8.16 -11.29 -12.63
N PRO A 138 7.62 -11.10 -13.85
CA PRO A 138 7.66 -9.81 -14.52
C PRO A 138 7.15 -8.67 -13.60
N LEU A 139 7.49 -7.43 -13.94
CA LEU A 139 7.09 -6.22 -13.20
C LEU A 139 5.58 -5.99 -13.23
N TYR A 140 4.78 -6.83 -12.56
CA TYR A 140 3.32 -6.84 -12.72
C TYR A 140 2.69 -5.51 -12.28
N HIS A 141 3.08 -5.01 -11.10
CA HIS A 141 2.53 -3.76 -10.58
C HIS A 141 3.13 -2.56 -11.28
N ALA A 142 4.46 -2.52 -11.46
CA ALA A 142 5.09 -1.39 -12.15
C ALA A 142 4.62 -1.25 -13.60
N ASP A 143 4.45 -2.35 -14.33
CA ASP A 143 4.01 -2.32 -15.73
C ASP A 143 2.58 -1.78 -15.90
N ARG A 144 1.72 -1.96 -14.90
CA ARG A 144 0.33 -1.49 -14.93
C ARG A 144 0.14 -0.12 -14.26
N TYR A 145 0.78 0.11 -13.12
CA TYR A 145 0.38 1.19 -12.20
C TYR A 145 1.47 2.24 -11.95
N LEU A 146 2.68 2.12 -12.54
CA LEU A 146 3.76 3.08 -12.29
C LEU A 146 3.35 4.52 -12.59
N HIS A 147 2.47 4.73 -13.57
CA HIS A 147 1.98 6.07 -13.92
C HIS A 147 1.23 6.79 -12.77
N TYR A 148 0.75 6.06 -11.75
CA TYR A 148 0.14 6.65 -10.57
C TYR A 148 1.15 7.26 -9.59
N SER A 149 2.42 6.88 -9.62
CA SER A 149 3.43 7.56 -8.79
C SER A 149 3.54 9.04 -9.17
N TYR A 150 3.31 9.38 -10.44
CA TYR A 150 3.30 10.76 -10.91
C TYR A 150 2.13 11.58 -10.36
N SER A 151 0.96 10.99 -10.13
CA SER A 151 -0.20 11.72 -9.60
C SER A 151 -0.27 11.70 -8.07
N VAL A 152 -0.07 10.53 -7.46
CA VAL A 152 -0.25 10.34 -6.02
C VAL A 152 0.82 11.08 -5.24
N CYS A 153 2.09 11.01 -5.66
CA CYS A 153 3.17 11.71 -4.96
C CYS A 153 2.95 13.23 -4.97
N HIS A 154 2.36 13.79 -6.03
CA HIS A 154 2.16 15.24 -6.19
C HIS A 154 0.79 15.75 -5.70
N SER A 155 -0.04 14.89 -5.12
CA SER A 155 -1.35 15.29 -4.59
C SER A 155 -1.21 16.14 -3.33
N GLU A 156 -2.01 17.22 -3.22
CA GLU A 156 -2.13 18.01 -1.98
C GLU A 156 -3.02 17.35 -0.92
N ASP A 157 -3.78 16.33 -1.32
CA ASP A 157 -4.75 15.62 -0.49
C ASP A 157 -4.21 14.30 0.07
N MET A 158 -3.00 13.89 -0.31
CA MET A 158 -2.35 12.66 0.14
C MET A 158 -0.90 12.90 0.56
N ILE A 159 -0.50 12.34 1.69
CA ILE A 159 0.90 12.31 2.13
C ILE A 159 1.42 10.90 1.93
N VAL A 160 2.30 10.71 0.98
CA VAL A 160 3.04 9.47 0.76
C VAL A 160 4.18 9.38 1.76
N MET A 161 4.19 8.34 2.57
CA MET A 161 5.21 8.11 3.60
C MET A 161 5.92 6.76 3.40
N PRO A 162 7.12 6.75 2.81
CA PRO A 162 7.95 5.56 2.65
C PRO A 162 8.37 4.96 3.99
N THR A 163 8.38 3.63 4.08
CA THR A 163 8.85 2.91 5.27
C THR A 163 9.54 1.60 4.94
N ALA A 164 10.65 1.33 5.62
CA ALA A 164 11.28 0.00 5.63
C ALA A 164 10.86 -0.83 6.85
N GLU A 165 10.00 -0.28 7.72
CA GLU A 165 9.46 -1.00 8.86
C GLU A 165 8.45 -2.06 8.43
N ARG A 166 8.43 -3.19 9.13
CA ARG A 166 7.36 -4.18 8.96
C ARG A 166 6.09 -3.62 9.59
N LEU A 167 5.03 -3.56 8.81
CA LEU A 167 3.71 -3.12 9.23
C LEU A 167 2.82 -4.33 9.47
N SER A 168 2.03 -4.26 10.53
CA SER A 168 1.01 -5.24 10.85
C SER A 168 -0.32 -4.87 10.19
N LEU A 169 -1.28 -5.81 10.12
CA LEU A 169 -2.64 -5.53 9.63
C LEU A 169 -3.28 -4.41 10.48
N ARG A 170 -3.03 -4.45 11.80
CA ARG A 170 -3.49 -3.43 12.74
C ARG A 170 -2.89 -2.05 12.45
N ASP A 171 -1.61 -1.97 12.07
CA ASP A 171 -0.96 -0.72 11.68
C ASP A 171 -1.66 -0.07 10.46
N LEU A 172 -1.97 -0.89 9.45
CA LEU A 172 -2.64 -0.47 8.21
C LEU A 172 -4.10 -0.08 8.44
N ILE A 173 -4.81 -0.76 9.34
CA ILE A 173 -6.15 -0.34 9.81
C ILE A 173 -6.09 1.02 10.49
N LYS A 174 -5.11 1.23 11.39
CA LYS A 174 -5.01 2.47 12.20
C LYS A 174 -4.73 3.70 11.35
N ILE A 175 -3.82 3.60 10.38
CA ILE A 175 -3.43 4.74 9.53
C ILE A 175 -4.57 5.17 8.59
N ARG A 176 -5.54 4.29 8.28
CA ARG A 176 -6.67 4.58 7.37
C ARG A 176 -7.51 5.81 7.77
N SER A 177 -7.46 6.22 9.03
CA SER A 177 -8.16 7.40 9.56
C SER A 177 -7.80 8.71 8.85
N VAL A 178 -6.62 8.79 8.21
CA VAL A 178 -6.09 9.98 7.54
C VAL A 178 -5.52 9.63 6.17
N PRO A 179 -5.34 10.60 5.25
CA PRO A 179 -4.75 10.34 3.95
C PRO A 179 -3.20 10.36 4.05
N ILE A 180 -2.67 9.48 4.90
CA ILE A 180 -1.25 9.14 4.91
C ILE A 180 -1.12 7.78 4.24
N GLY A 181 -0.63 7.79 3.01
CA GLY A 181 -0.38 6.60 2.22
C GLY A 181 0.98 6.01 2.51
N LEU A 182 1.02 4.85 3.15
CA LEU A 182 2.29 4.16 3.42
C LEU A 182 2.80 3.49 2.15
N THR A 183 4.11 3.47 1.96
CA THR A 183 4.76 2.75 0.85
C THR A 183 5.97 1.97 1.33
N GLY A 184 6.00 0.68 0.98
CA GLY A 184 7.05 -0.23 1.36
C GLY A 184 8.37 0.09 0.66
N VAL A 185 9.43 0.14 1.46
CA VAL A 185 10.82 0.28 1.01
C VAL A 185 11.54 -1.01 1.37
N SER A 186 11.71 -1.88 0.37
CA SER A 186 12.46 -3.12 0.51
C SER A 186 13.67 -3.14 -0.41
N ALA A 187 14.81 -3.59 0.10
CA ALA A 187 16.00 -3.82 -0.70
C ALA A 187 16.04 -5.20 -1.37
N VAL A 188 15.09 -6.07 -1.04
CA VAL A 188 15.05 -7.46 -1.51
C VAL A 188 13.65 -7.84 -1.95
N THR A 189 13.53 -8.82 -2.85
CA THR A 189 12.23 -9.42 -3.16
C THR A 189 11.65 -10.06 -1.91
N SER A 190 10.41 -9.70 -1.57
CA SER A 190 9.66 -10.28 -0.45
C SER A 190 8.30 -10.80 -0.90
N PHE A 191 7.75 -11.72 -0.11
CA PHE A 191 6.41 -12.25 -0.34
C PHE A 191 5.38 -11.31 0.28
N THR A 192 4.45 -10.81 -0.53
CA THR A 192 3.37 -9.90 -0.15
C THR A 192 2.19 -10.14 -1.09
N ASP A 193 0.97 -10.16 -0.56
CA ASP A 193 -0.28 -10.27 -1.32
C ASP A 193 -0.32 -11.46 -2.29
N GLY A 194 0.16 -12.61 -1.83
CA GLY A 194 0.19 -13.84 -2.61
C GLY A 194 1.32 -13.95 -3.64
N TYR A 195 2.16 -12.92 -3.83
CA TYR A 195 3.23 -12.90 -4.83
C TYR A 195 4.59 -12.49 -4.25
N TYR A 196 5.67 -12.82 -4.97
CA TYR A 196 7.00 -12.27 -4.70
C TYR A 196 7.15 -10.96 -5.44
N ASN A 197 7.10 -9.87 -4.68
CA ASN A 197 7.23 -8.53 -5.21
C ASN A 197 8.68 -8.07 -5.07
N THR A 198 9.23 -7.55 -6.16
CA THR A 198 10.56 -6.94 -6.17
C THR A 198 10.51 -5.54 -5.55
N PRO A 199 11.68 -4.95 -5.18
CA PRO A 199 11.75 -3.61 -4.59
C PRO A 199 10.86 -2.54 -5.25
N LEU A 200 10.84 -2.46 -6.59
CA LEU A 200 10.01 -1.49 -7.29
C LEU A 200 8.54 -1.91 -7.35
N ASP A 201 8.25 -3.21 -7.49
CA ASP A 201 6.87 -3.69 -7.55
C ASP A 201 6.14 -3.45 -6.22
N ILE A 202 6.80 -3.62 -5.06
CA ILE A 202 6.20 -3.29 -3.75
C ILE A 202 5.83 -1.80 -3.67
N TRP A 203 6.75 -0.93 -4.11
CA TRP A 203 6.52 0.50 -4.12
C TRP A 203 5.29 0.87 -4.96
N VAL A 204 5.23 0.36 -6.19
CA VAL A 204 4.13 0.67 -7.10
C VAL A 204 2.82 0.02 -6.67
N HIS A 205 2.88 -1.18 -6.11
CA HIS A 205 1.74 -1.84 -5.48
C HIS A 205 1.09 -0.94 -4.42
N ASP A 206 1.90 -0.41 -3.49
CA ASP A 206 1.40 0.45 -2.44
C ASP A 206 0.94 1.81 -2.97
N MET A 207 1.54 2.32 -4.06
CA MET A 207 1.00 3.51 -4.76
C MET A 207 -0.40 3.27 -5.32
N ASN A 208 -0.69 2.07 -5.81
CA ASN A 208 -2.04 1.70 -6.24
C ASN A 208 -3.01 1.59 -5.04
N HIS A 209 -2.57 1.16 -3.86
CA HIS A 209 -3.39 1.30 -2.64
C HIS A 209 -3.66 2.78 -2.31
N ASN A 210 -2.62 3.61 -2.34
CA ASN A 210 -2.71 5.03 -2.02
C ASN A 210 -3.64 5.79 -2.97
N ARG A 211 -3.61 5.49 -4.28
CA ARG A 211 -4.57 6.11 -5.20
C ARG A 211 -6.02 5.76 -4.84
N ARG A 212 -6.29 4.49 -4.47
CA ARG A 212 -7.65 4.03 -4.13
C ARG A 212 -8.13 4.73 -2.86
N LEU A 213 -7.27 4.84 -1.85
CA LEU A 213 -7.54 5.59 -0.62
C LEU A 213 -7.91 7.04 -0.92
N LEU A 214 -7.15 7.70 -1.80
CA LEU A 214 -7.43 9.07 -2.24
C LEU A 214 -8.80 9.15 -2.95
N SER A 215 -9.07 8.27 -3.91
CA SER A 215 -10.34 8.26 -4.66
C SER A 215 -11.56 8.01 -3.77
N TYR A 216 -11.48 7.08 -2.82
CA TYR A 216 -12.60 6.82 -1.90
C TYR A 216 -12.83 7.96 -0.91
N ASN A 217 -11.76 8.63 -0.45
CA ASN A 217 -11.91 9.85 0.35
C ASN A 217 -12.59 10.96 -0.47
N GLN A 218 -12.20 11.15 -1.74
CA GLN A 218 -12.84 12.14 -2.63
C GLN A 218 -14.33 11.84 -2.84
N ARG A 219 -14.70 10.58 -3.12
CA ARG A 219 -16.11 10.18 -3.26
C ARG A 219 -16.90 10.38 -1.98
N TYR A 220 -16.30 10.11 -0.81
CA TYR A 220 -16.91 10.42 0.48
C TYR A 220 -17.15 11.94 0.62
N PHE A 221 -16.19 12.77 0.22
CA PHE A 221 -16.33 14.22 0.29
C PHE A 221 -17.42 14.75 -0.64
N GLU A 222 -17.47 14.27 -1.87
CA GLU A 222 -18.51 14.61 -2.84
C GLU A 222 -19.91 14.26 -2.31
N ARG A 223 -20.08 13.03 -1.81
CA ARG A 223 -21.36 12.54 -1.26
C ARG A 223 -21.84 13.36 -0.07
N ASN A 224 -20.91 13.87 0.74
CA ASN A 224 -21.21 14.59 1.98
C ASN A 224 -21.03 16.12 1.85
N ASN A 225 -20.86 16.65 0.63
CA ASN A 225 -20.64 18.08 0.35
C ASN A 225 -19.48 18.71 1.15
N ILE A 226 -18.42 17.94 1.39
CA ILE A 226 -17.22 18.39 2.10
C ILE A 226 -16.29 19.07 1.09
N SER A 227 -16.02 20.37 1.29
CA SER A 227 -15.21 21.16 0.36
C SER A 227 -14.08 21.92 1.04
N THR A 228 -14.20 22.26 2.33
CA THR A 228 -13.18 23.01 3.05
C THR A 228 -12.19 22.08 3.76
N GLN A 229 -11.00 22.60 4.06
CA GLN A 229 -10.02 21.85 4.83
C GLN A 229 -10.48 21.54 6.25
N ALA A 230 -11.26 22.43 6.87
CA ALA A 230 -11.82 22.23 8.20
C ALA A 230 -12.79 21.03 8.18
N ASP A 231 -13.65 20.96 7.16
CA ASP A 231 -14.59 19.85 6.98
C ASP A 231 -13.86 18.52 6.72
N LYS A 232 -12.83 18.54 5.85
CA LYS A 232 -11.97 17.36 5.61
C LYS A 232 -11.33 16.86 6.92
N ASN A 233 -10.78 17.77 7.74
CA ASN A 233 -10.19 17.42 9.03
C ASN A 233 -11.23 16.83 10.00
N HIS A 234 -12.45 17.38 10.01
CA HIS A 234 -13.53 16.84 10.83
C HIS A 234 -13.94 15.43 10.38
N ALA A 235 -14.02 15.18 9.08
CA ALA A 235 -14.28 13.83 8.56
C ALA A 235 -13.19 12.82 8.99
N TYR A 236 -11.91 13.22 8.93
CA TYR A 236 -10.82 12.36 9.41
C TYR A 236 -10.89 12.09 10.92
N GLU A 237 -11.33 13.06 11.73
CA GLU A 237 -11.59 12.83 13.16
C GLU A 237 -12.74 11.84 13.39
N GLN A 238 -13.81 11.90 12.58
CA GLN A 238 -14.88 10.91 12.62
C GLN A 238 -14.38 9.52 12.24
N PHE A 239 -13.55 9.42 11.19
CA PHE A 239 -12.91 8.18 10.77
C PHE A 239 -12.03 7.59 11.87
N ALA A 240 -11.18 8.42 12.48
CA ALA A 240 -10.35 8.03 13.62
C ALA A 240 -11.20 7.53 14.78
N ASN A 241 -12.29 8.22 15.11
CA ASN A 241 -13.19 7.81 16.19
C ASN A 241 -13.82 6.43 15.95
N VAL A 242 -14.27 6.13 14.72
CA VAL A 242 -14.79 4.79 14.38
C VAL A 242 -13.69 3.74 14.49
N ILE A 243 -12.49 4.04 13.98
CA ILE A 243 -11.36 3.11 14.00
C ILE A 243 -10.92 2.83 15.45
N GLU A 244 -10.69 3.87 16.25
CA GLU A 244 -10.13 3.77 17.60
C GLU A 244 -11.13 3.22 18.63
N ASN A 245 -12.40 3.60 18.53
CA ASN A 245 -13.40 3.28 19.56
C ASN A 245 -14.30 2.10 19.19
N VAL A 246 -14.31 1.64 17.93
CA VAL A 246 -15.15 0.51 17.49
C VAL A 246 -14.31 -0.61 16.88
N ILE A 247 -13.54 -0.31 15.83
CA ILE A 247 -12.82 -1.33 15.04
C ILE A 247 -11.64 -1.95 15.81
N LEU A 248 -10.70 -1.12 16.27
CA LEU A 248 -9.49 -1.62 16.94
C LEU A 248 -9.77 -2.37 18.25
N PRO A 249 -10.77 -1.99 19.07
CA PRO A 249 -11.16 -2.76 20.25
C PRO A 249 -11.85 -4.08 19.92
N SER A 250 -12.60 -4.16 18.81
CA SER A 250 -13.38 -5.35 18.45
C SER A 250 -12.51 -6.49 17.95
N CYS A 251 -11.41 -6.18 17.26
CA CYS A 251 -10.44 -7.15 16.79
C CYS A 251 -9.23 -7.30 17.73
N ASN A 252 -9.29 -6.74 18.96
CA ASN A 252 -8.22 -6.92 19.93
C ASN A 252 -8.26 -8.32 20.55
N TYR A 253 -7.23 -9.12 20.34
CA TYR A 253 -7.08 -10.48 20.85
C TYR A 253 -6.05 -10.59 21.97
N GLU A 254 -5.60 -9.48 22.55
CA GLU A 254 -4.75 -9.47 23.74
C GLU A 254 -5.58 -9.71 25.01
N GLY A 255 -5.11 -10.61 25.89
CA GLY A 255 -5.73 -10.92 27.18
C GLY A 255 -6.14 -12.38 27.34
N GLU A 256 -6.77 -12.70 28.47
CA GLU A 256 -7.33 -14.04 28.71
C GLU A 256 -8.64 -14.20 27.94
N MET A 257 -8.62 -15.00 26.88
CA MET A 257 -9.77 -15.40 26.08
C MET A 257 -9.61 -16.84 25.62
N ASP A 258 -10.72 -17.51 25.33
CA ASP A 258 -10.66 -18.84 24.74
C ASP A 258 -10.18 -18.79 23.28
N GLU A 259 -9.77 -19.95 22.77
CA GLU A 259 -9.18 -20.08 21.44
C GLU A 259 -10.16 -19.70 20.32
N HIS A 260 -11.45 -20.00 20.49
CA HIS A 260 -12.49 -19.66 19.50
C HIS A 260 -12.65 -18.15 19.39
N GLU A 261 -12.81 -17.46 20.52
CA GLU A 261 -12.93 -16.01 20.57
C GLU A 261 -11.69 -15.31 20.02
N CYS A 262 -10.49 -15.80 20.36
CA CYS A 262 -9.23 -15.27 19.82
C CYS A 262 -9.22 -15.33 18.28
N ASN A 263 -9.57 -16.49 17.71
CA ASN A 263 -9.59 -16.66 16.25
C ASN A 263 -10.69 -15.84 15.57
N ILE A 264 -11.89 -15.71 16.17
CA ILE A 264 -12.94 -14.82 15.64
C ILE A 264 -12.44 -13.38 15.57
N ARG A 265 -11.77 -12.87 16.60
CA ARG A 265 -11.25 -11.50 16.61
C ARG A 265 -10.13 -11.28 15.59
N LYS A 266 -9.27 -12.28 15.38
CA LYS A 266 -8.27 -12.26 14.30
C LYS A 266 -8.92 -12.23 12.92
N ILE A 267 -9.98 -13.02 12.70
CA ILE A 267 -10.75 -12.97 11.44
C ILE A 267 -11.41 -11.60 11.25
N MET A 268 -11.99 -11.01 12.30
CA MET A 268 -12.50 -9.65 12.24
C MET A 268 -11.40 -8.66 11.86
N GLY A 269 -10.19 -8.79 12.42
CA GLY A 269 -9.01 -8.02 12.04
C GLY A 269 -8.69 -8.11 10.55
N VAL A 270 -8.72 -9.32 9.96
CA VAL A 270 -8.53 -9.52 8.52
C VAL A 270 -9.65 -8.87 7.70
N LEU A 271 -10.91 -9.01 8.11
CA LEU A 271 -12.03 -8.37 7.42
C LEU A 271 -11.93 -6.83 7.47
N TYR A 272 -11.51 -6.25 8.59
CA TYR A 272 -11.25 -4.81 8.68
C TYR A 272 -10.08 -4.38 7.81
N PHE A 273 -8.99 -5.15 7.77
CA PHE A 273 -7.86 -4.89 6.89
C PHE A 273 -8.29 -4.91 5.41
N GLU A 274 -9.01 -5.95 4.98
CA GLU A 274 -9.53 -6.05 3.61
C GLU A 274 -10.44 -4.86 3.29
N PHE A 275 -11.36 -4.50 4.19
CA PHE A 275 -12.27 -3.38 4.00
C PHE A 275 -11.53 -2.04 3.88
N LEU A 276 -10.62 -1.76 4.81
CA LEU A 276 -9.99 -0.45 4.97
C LEU A 276 -8.76 -0.24 4.08
N HIS A 277 -7.97 -1.28 3.83
CA HIS A 277 -6.72 -1.21 3.08
C HIS A 277 -6.89 -1.74 1.66
N GLU A 278 -7.31 -3.00 1.50
CA GLU A 278 -7.40 -3.63 0.17
C GLU A 278 -8.48 -3.01 -0.71
N TYR A 279 -9.69 -2.84 -0.19
CA TYR A 279 -10.76 -2.13 -0.87
C TYR A 279 -10.63 -0.61 -0.74
N ALA A 280 -9.81 -0.14 0.20
CA ALA A 280 -9.57 1.28 0.49
C ALA A 280 -10.82 2.08 0.89
N TYR A 281 -11.89 1.40 1.34
CA TYR A 281 -13.14 2.03 1.73
C TYR A 281 -12.96 2.98 2.91
N THR A 282 -13.80 4.02 2.97
CA THR A 282 -13.89 4.90 4.13
C THR A 282 -14.61 4.18 5.29
N PRO A 283 -14.24 4.43 6.56
CA PRO A 283 -14.86 3.80 7.73
C PRO A 283 -16.22 4.44 8.05
N ASP A 284 -17.13 4.41 7.08
CA ASP A 284 -18.48 4.97 7.20
C ASP A 284 -19.55 3.94 6.81
N LYS A 285 -20.77 4.18 7.28
CA LYS A 285 -21.90 3.25 7.12
C LYS A 285 -22.16 2.89 5.66
N HIS A 286 -22.03 3.85 4.73
CA HIS A 286 -22.34 3.58 3.32
C HIS A 286 -21.38 2.56 2.72
N CYS A 287 -20.07 2.72 2.94
CA CYS A 287 -19.09 1.79 2.40
C CYS A 287 -19.23 0.39 3.01
N TRP A 288 -19.59 0.27 4.29
CA TRP A 288 -19.91 -1.04 4.89
C TRP A 288 -21.10 -1.71 4.20
N LEU A 289 -22.18 -0.96 3.94
CA LEU A 289 -23.32 -1.48 3.20
C LEU A 289 -22.94 -1.87 1.77
N GLU A 290 -22.09 -1.09 1.11
CA GLU A 290 -21.58 -1.41 -0.23
C GLU A 290 -20.80 -2.72 -0.23
N ALA A 291 -19.86 -2.90 0.71
CA ALA A 291 -19.02 -4.09 0.80
C ALA A 291 -19.85 -5.36 1.10
N PHE A 292 -20.73 -5.33 2.09
CA PHE A 292 -21.52 -6.50 2.49
C PHE A 292 -22.63 -6.87 1.50
N ASN A 293 -23.15 -5.91 0.74
CA ASN A 293 -24.19 -6.18 -0.27
C ASN A 293 -23.60 -6.42 -1.68
N PHE A 294 -22.29 -6.30 -1.86
CA PHE A 294 -21.65 -6.57 -3.15
C PHE A 294 -21.76 -8.07 -3.47
N LYS A 295 -22.56 -8.40 -4.49
CA LYS A 295 -22.77 -9.79 -4.90
C LYS A 295 -21.63 -10.26 -5.79
N GLY A 296 -21.20 -11.52 -5.66
CA GLY A 296 -20.26 -12.12 -6.60
C GLY A 296 -20.74 -11.95 -8.05
N GLY A 297 -19.81 -11.63 -8.96
CA GLY A 297 -20.13 -11.36 -10.36
C GLY A 297 -20.70 -9.97 -10.61
N SER A 298 -20.88 -9.14 -9.58
CA SER A 298 -21.30 -7.75 -9.77
C SER A 298 -20.20 -6.93 -10.46
N PRO A 299 -20.57 -5.89 -11.22
CA PRO A 299 -19.66 -4.91 -11.78
C PRO A 299 -18.71 -4.30 -10.71
N ALA A 300 -17.42 -4.58 -10.82
CA ALA A 300 -16.34 -4.03 -10.00
C ALA A 300 -15.43 -3.14 -10.87
N PRO A 301 -15.01 -1.96 -10.37
CA PRO A 301 -14.18 -1.05 -11.16
C PRO A 301 -12.81 -1.70 -11.47
N PHE A 302 -12.44 -1.69 -12.75
CA PHE A 302 -11.17 -2.21 -13.23
C PHE A 302 -10.57 -1.26 -14.27
N GLU A 303 -9.28 -1.40 -14.50
CA GLU A 303 -8.56 -0.64 -15.52
C GLU A 303 -7.62 -1.53 -16.31
N VAL A 304 -7.44 -1.18 -17.57
CA VAL A 304 -6.57 -1.90 -18.49
C VAL A 304 -5.92 -0.92 -19.46
N MET A 305 -4.67 -1.21 -19.83
CA MET A 305 -3.99 -0.53 -20.92
C MET A 305 -4.34 -1.20 -22.24
N LEU A 306 -4.87 -0.42 -23.19
CA LEU A 306 -5.28 -0.86 -24.52
C LEU A 306 -4.49 -0.11 -25.58
N LYS A 307 -4.09 -0.79 -26.65
CA LYS A 307 -3.64 -0.14 -27.87
C LYS A 307 -4.85 0.29 -28.71
N ASP A 308 -4.71 1.35 -29.50
CA ASP A 308 -5.72 1.76 -30.47
C ASP A 308 -6.19 0.59 -31.36
N GLY A 309 -7.50 0.35 -31.35
CA GLY A 309 -8.15 -0.72 -32.10
C GLY A 309 -8.39 -2.01 -31.32
N GLU A 310 -7.79 -2.19 -30.13
CA GLU A 310 -8.14 -3.31 -29.25
C GLU A 310 -9.48 -3.06 -28.54
N THR A 311 -10.31 -4.09 -28.42
CA THR A 311 -11.54 -4.05 -27.63
C THR A 311 -11.36 -4.72 -26.27
N ILE A 312 -12.34 -4.58 -25.38
CA ILE A 312 -12.34 -5.28 -24.10
C ILE A 312 -12.40 -6.80 -24.32
N GLU A 313 -13.10 -7.28 -25.34
CA GLU A 313 -13.13 -8.70 -25.70
C GLU A 313 -11.76 -9.25 -26.10
N ASP A 314 -10.90 -8.43 -26.71
CA ASP A 314 -9.51 -8.82 -27.00
C ASP A 314 -8.69 -8.97 -25.72
N VAL A 315 -8.99 -8.17 -24.70
CA VAL A 315 -8.34 -8.20 -23.38
C VAL A 315 -8.80 -9.41 -22.58
N GLU A 316 -10.08 -9.78 -22.65
CA GLU A 316 -10.62 -10.96 -21.99
C GLU A 316 -9.90 -12.25 -22.38
N ARG A 317 -9.40 -12.34 -23.62
CA ARG A 317 -8.57 -13.46 -24.07
C ARG A 317 -7.23 -13.57 -23.33
N ARG A 318 -6.84 -12.53 -22.60
CA ARG A 318 -5.63 -12.44 -21.76
C ARG A 318 -5.93 -12.62 -20.27
N ARG A 319 -7.13 -13.07 -19.89
CA ARG A 319 -7.48 -13.35 -18.50
C ARG A 319 -6.58 -14.46 -17.93
N LEU A 320 -6.01 -14.18 -16.78
CA LEU A 320 -5.15 -15.08 -16.02
C LEU A 320 -6.01 -16.04 -15.20
N LEU A 321 -5.40 -17.12 -14.71
CA LEU A 321 -6.10 -18.13 -13.88
C LEU A 321 -6.67 -17.54 -12.58
N ASN A 322 -6.04 -16.51 -12.04
CA ASN A 322 -6.51 -15.78 -10.86
C ASN A 322 -7.60 -14.75 -11.17
N PHE A 323 -8.22 -14.83 -12.34
CA PHE A 323 -9.22 -13.88 -12.86
C PHE A 323 -8.74 -12.45 -13.06
N ASN A 324 -7.47 -12.11 -12.81
CA ASN A 324 -6.92 -10.83 -13.24
C ASN A 324 -6.70 -10.82 -14.75
N LEU A 325 -6.77 -9.63 -15.36
CA LEU A 325 -6.37 -9.46 -16.76
C LEU A 325 -4.85 -9.29 -16.86
N LYS A 326 -4.21 -9.84 -17.90
CA LYS A 326 -2.83 -9.45 -18.23
C LYS A 326 -2.88 -8.06 -18.89
N SER A 327 -2.33 -7.04 -18.22
CA SER A 327 -2.30 -5.66 -18.72
C SER A 327 -1.02 -4.97 -18.26
N GLY A 328 -0.47 -4.14 -19.13
CA GLY A 328 0.73 -3.34 -18.88
C GLY A 328 1.42 -2.94 -20.18
N PHE A 329 2.41 -2.04 -20.08
CA PHE A 329 3.18 -1.56 -21.23
C PHE A 329 4.06 -2.62 -21.90
N ASN A 330 4.48 -3.66 -21.18
CA ASN A 330 5.34 -4.70 -21.74
C ASN A 330 4.66 -5.49 -22.88
N GLU A 331 3.33 -5.46 -22.99
CA GLU A 331 2.62 -6.05 -24.13
C GLU A 331 2.76 -5.21 -25.42
N TYR A 332 3.21 -3.96 -25.31
CA TYR A 332 3.20 -2.97 -26.40
C TYR A 332 4.59 -2.44 -26.77
N ILE A 333 5.66 -3.20 -26.47
CA ILE A 333 7.05 -2.83 -26.73
C ILE A 333 7.23 -2.43 -28.21
N GLY A 334 7.51 -1.13 -28.45
CA GLY A 334 7.81 -0.58 -29.77
C GLY A 334 6.93 0.61 -30.19
N ASP A 335 5.69 0.72 -29.68
CA ASP A 335 4.78 1.82 -30.04
C ASP A 335 3.84 2.22 -28.89
N ALA A 336 4.41 2.92 -27.90
CA ALA A 336 3.71 3.36 -26.70
C ALA A 336 2.79 4.59 -26.92
N ARG A 337 2.81 5.20 -28.12
CA ARG A 337 2.08 6.46 -28.38
C ARG A 337 0.57 6.27 -28.44
N ASP A 338 0.14 5.07 -28.81
CA ASP A 338 -1.28 4.74 -29.02
C ASP A 338 -1.87 3.90 -27.87
N VAL A 339 -1.17 3.82 -26.73
CA VAL A 339 -1.67 3.09 -25.55
C VAL A 339 -2.49 4.04 -24.67
N LYS A 340 -3.71 3.64 -24.35
CA LYS A 340 -4.65 4.38 -23.49
C LYS A 340 -5.01 3.53 -22.28
N VAL A 341 -5.22 4.17 -21.13
CA VAL A 341 -5.82 3.52 -19.96
C VAL A 341 -7.35 3.61 -20.10
N GLN A 342 -8.00 2.47 -20.20
CA GLN A 342 -9.45 2.35 -20.25
C GLN A 342 -9.96 1.88 -18.89
N TYR A 343 -10.91 2.63 -18.33
CA TYR A 343 -11.68 2.23 -17.15
C TYR A 343 -12.95 1.53 -17.60
N PHE A 344 -13.28 0.42 -16.94
CA PHE A 344 -14.52 -0.32 -17.18
C PHE A 344 -14.94 -1.07 -15.91
N PHE A 345 -16.08 -1.75 -15.96
CA PHE A 345 -16.50 -2.63 -14.88
C PHE A 345 -16.30 -4.09 -15.31
N ASP A 346 -15.53 -4.82 -14.51
CA ASP A 346 -15.33 -6.27 -14.62
C ASP A 346 -16.21 -7.01 -13.61
N THR A 347 -16.23 -8.35 -13.62
CA THR A 347 -16.85 -9.14 -12.57
C THR A 347 -15.93 -9.29 -11.36
N GLY A 348 -16.38 -8.89 -10.17
CA GLY A 348 -15.61 -9.05 -8.94
C GLY A 348 -16.15 -10.16 -8.02
N PRO A 349 -15.32 -10.74 -7.14
CA PRO A 349 -15.80 -11.56 -6.04
C PRO A 349 -16.56 -10.70 -5.02
N ASN A 350 -17.44 -11.35 -4.25
CA ASN A 350 -17.97 -10.76 -3.02
C ASN A 350 -16.83 -10.50 -2.02
N PHE A 351 -16.93 -9.41 -1.25
CA PHE A 351 -16.00 -9.03 -0.18
C PHE A 351 -15.66 -10.20 0.77
N LEU A 352 -16.67 -10.91 1.28
CA LEU A 352 -16.46 -12.00 2.23
C LEU A 352 -15.81 -13.23 1.59
N SER A 353 -16.18 -13.57 0.36
CA SER A 353 -15.55 -14.66 -0.41
C SER A 353 -14.10 -14.35 -0.72
N SER A 354 -13.79 -13.11 -1.13
CA SER A 354 -12.40 -12.71 -1.43
C SER A 354 -11.52 -12.80 -0.18
N ALA A 355 -12.00 -12.26 0.95
CA ALA A 355 -11.28 -12.36 2.23
C ALA A 355 -11.06 -13.82 2.65
N TYR A 356 -12.09 -14.67 2.55
CA TYR A 356 -11.98 -16.10 2.84
C TYR A 356 -11.00 -16.83 1.91
N ASN A 357 -11.05 -16.56 0.61
CA ASN A 357 -10.14 -17.14 -0.36
C ASN A 357 -8.69 -16.73 -0.05
N LYS A 358 -8.42 -15.46 0.23
CA LYS A 358 -7.09 -15.00 0.62
C LYS A 358 -6.59 -15.67 1.90
N LEU A 359 -7.45 -15.80 2.91
CA LEU A 359 -7.15 -16.48 4.18
C LEU A 359 -6.72 -17.95 3.98
N THR A 360 -7.32 -18.64 3.02
CA THR A 360 -7.16 -20.10 2.85
C THR A 360 -6.19 -20.51 1.73
N THR A 361 -5.77 -19.57 0.87
CA THR A 361 -4.93 -19.87 -0.31
C THR A 361 -3.50 -19.35 -0.22
N SER A 362 -3.01 -19.14 1.00
CA SER A 362 -1.66 -18.65 1.27
C SER A 362 -1.40 -17.31 0.57
N PHE A 363 -2.36 -16.37 0.70
CA PHE A 363 -2.20 -14.98 0.25
C PHE A 363 -1.40 -14.19 1.28
N TYR A 364 -1.82 -14.23 2.55
CA TYR A 364 -1.15 -13.53 3.65
C TYR A 364 0.06 -14.28 4.20
N ASP A 365 0.00 -15.62 4.19
CA ASP A 365 1.02 -16.50 4.76
C ASP A 365 1.34 -17.65 3.81
N ASN A 366 2.36 -18.45 4.16
CA ASN A 366 2.73 -19.67 3.47
C ASN A 366 3.54 -20.58 4.42
N ASN A 367 3.92 -21.77 3.96
CA ASN A 367 4.70 -22.73 4.77
C ASN A 367 6.06 -22.20 5.28
N PHE A 368 6.55 -21.07 4.76
CA PHE A 368 7.81 -20.46 5.15
C PHE A 368 7.63 -19.19 5.99
N PHE A 369 6.42 -18.64 6.05
CA PHE A 369 6.14 -17.36 6.67
C PHE A 369 4.69 -17.26 7.12
N SER A 370 4.46 -16.94 8.40
CA SER A 370 3.14 -16.72 8.97
C SER A 370 3.15 -15.43 9.78
N TYR A 371 2.03 -14.71 9.78
CA TYR A 371 1.79 -13.58 10.68
C TYR A 371 1.08 -14.06 11.94
N ASP A 372 1.51 -13.58 13.10
CA ASP A 372 0.88 -13.93 14.38
C ASP A 372 -0.56 -13.38 14.49
N GLU A 373 -0.88 -12.34 13.72
CA GLU A 373 -2.20 -11.70 13.67
C GLU A 373 -3.26 -12.53 12.90
N LEU A 374 -2.85 -13.58 12.19
CA LEU A 374 -3.76 -14.43 11.43
C LEU A 374 -4.39 -15.51 12.32
N PRO A 375 -5.65 -15.91 12.04
CA PRO A 375 -6.25 -17.07 12.69
C PRO A 375 -5.47 -18.35 12.36
N ALA A 376 -5.49 -19.31 13.29
CA ALA A 376 -4.96 -20.65 13.06
C ALA A 376 -5.68 -21.31 11.87
N GLN A 377 -4.97 -22.15 11.12
CA GLN A 377 -5.47 -22.70 9.85
C GLN A 377 -6.80 -23.45 10.00
N ASP A 378 -6.96 -24.23 11.07
CA ASP A 378 -8.18 -25.01 11.35
C ASP A 378 -9.40 -24.12 11.65
N TYR A 379 -9.18 -22.84 11.97
CA TYR A 379 -10.23 -21.84 12.21
C TYR A 379 -10.54 -20.98 10.98
N ARG A 380 -9.87 -21.20 9.84
CA ARG A 380 -10.14 -20.48 8.59
C ARG A 380 -11.28 -21.16 7.83
N THR A 381 -12.45 -21.22 8.45
CA THR A 381 -13.64 -21.85 7.87
C THR A 381 -14.71 -20.82 7.49
N PRO A 382 -15.61 -21.14 6.55
CA PRO A 382 -16.73 -20.25 6.20
C PRO A 382 -17.61 -19.90 7.41
N GLU A 383 -17.80 -20.82 8.35
CA GLU A 383 -18.60 -20.64 9.56
C GLU A 383 -17.97 -19.58 10.48
N MET A 384 -16.65 -19.65 10.68
CA MET A 384 -15.90 -18.68 11.47
C MET A 384 -15.91 -17.27 10.83
N VAL A 385 -15.78 -17.20 9.49
CA VAL A 385 -15.88 -15.94 8.75
C VAL A 385 -17.30 -15.37 8.81
N ALA A 386 -18.34 -16.21 8.72
CA ALA A 386 -19.72 -15.79 8.85
C ALA A 386 -20.04 -15.24 10.25
N GLU A 387 -19.53 -15.89 11.30
CA GLU A 387 -19.68 -15.41 12.67
C GLU A 387 -18.98 -14.05 12.87
N ALA A 388 -17.73 -13.91 12.41
CA ALA A 388 -17.00 -12.65 12.44
C ALA A 388 -17.75 -11.55 11.68
N ALA A 389 -18.24 -11.84 10.47
CA ALA A 389 -19.03 -10.92 9.66
C ALA A 389 -20.32 -10.47 10.37
N ALA A 390 -21.07 -11.40 10.97
CA ALA A 390 -22.29 -11.08 11.73
C ALA A 390 -22.00 -10.17 12.92
N ARG A 391 -20.88 -10.38 13.63
CA ARG A 391 -20.43 -9.50 14.72
C ARG A 391 -20.09 -8.10 14.20
N ILE A 392 -19.38 -7.99 13.07
CA ILE A 392 -19.08 -6.69 12.44
C ILE A 392 -20.38 -5.95 12.07
N ILE A 393 -21.32 -6.62 11.39
CA ILE A 393 -22.64 -6.07 11.04
C ILE A 393 -23.34 -5.53 12.28
N ALA A 394 -23.28 -6.29 13.39
CA ALA A 394 -23.92 -5.89 14.63
C ALA A 394 -23.24 -4.67 15.28
N MET A 395 -21.91 -4.66 15.33
CA MET A 395 -21.13 -3.57 15.92
C MET A 395 -21.23 -2.27 15.13
N MET A 396 -21.38 -2.35 13.81
CA MET A 396 -21.57 -1.20 12.93
C MET A 396 -23.03 -0.72 12.87
N GLY A 397 -23.95 -1.37 13.61
CA GLY A 397 -25.36 -0.98 13.67
C GLY A 397 -26.10 -1.18 12.35
N LEU A 398 -25.74 -2.22 11.59
CA LEU A 398 -26.25 -2.47 10.24
C LEU A 398 -27.34 -3.54 10.17
N GLN A 399 -27.79 -4.09 11.30
CA GLN A 399 -28.73 -5.22 11.35
C GLN A 399 -30.10 -4.93 10.71
N GLN A 400 -30.49 -3.65 10.60
CA GLN A 400 -31.74 -3.27 9.94
C GLN A 400 -31.63 -3.31 8.42
N ASP A 401 -30.43 -3.04 7.90
CA ASP A 401 -30.10 -2.88 6.49
C ASP A 401 -29.53 -4.17 5.87
N ILE A 402 -28.80 -4.96 6.67
CA ILE A 402 -28.23 -6.25 6.28
C ILE A 402 -28.90 -7.33 7.12
N ARG A 403 -29.71 -8.18 6.48
CA ARG A 403 -30.54 -9.20 7.12
C ARG A 403 -30.15 -10.62 6.70
N TYR A 404 -28.85 -10.87 6.61
CA TYR A 404 -28.35 -12.22 6.37
C TYR A 404 -28.35 -13.03 7.66
N SER A 405 -28.92 -14.22 7.62
CA SER A 405 -28.68 -15.29 8.59
C SER A 405 -27.23 -15.79 8.48
N LEU A 406 -26.77 -16.51 9.51
CA LEU A 406 -25.44 -17.13 9.46
C LEU A 406 -25.30 -18.11 8.30
N ASP A 407 -26.35 -18.85 7.96
CA ASP A 407 -26.34 -19.81 6.84
C ASP A 407 -26.24 -19.07 5.49
N GLU A 408 -26.96 -17.95 5.33
CA GLU A 408 -26.84 -17.10 4.14
C GLU A 408 -25.42 -16.51 4.02
N LEU A 409 -24.83 -16.03 5.12
CA LEU A 409 -23.45 -15.54 5.12
C LEU A 409 -22.46 -16.65 4.72
N GLN A 410 -22.63 -17.87 5.21
CA GLN A 410 -21.78 -19.01 4.82
C GLN A 410 -21.90 -19.34 3.32
N SER A 411 -23.11 -19.35 2.77
CA SER A 411 -23.33 -19.60 1.34
C SER A 411 -22.70 -18.49 0.48
N ILE A 412 -22.85 -17.23 0.91
CA ILE A 412 -22.18 -16.06 0.32
C ILE A 412 -20.65 -16.26 0.34
N ILE A 413 -20.06 -16.64 1.47
CA ILE A 413 -18.61 -16.85 1.61
C ILE A 413 -18.10 -17.95 0.69
N LYS A 414 -18.80 -19.09 0.62
CA LYS A 414 -18.48 -20.21 -0.27
C LYS A 414 -18.68 -19.88 -1.75
N ASN A 415 -19.33 -18.76 -2.06
CA ASN A 415 -19.65 -18.30 -3.40
C ASN A 415 -20.42 -19.34 -4.24
N GLU A 416 -21.35 -20.06 -3.59
CA GLU A 416 -22.07 -21.20 -4.18
C GLU A 416 -22.86 -20.81 -5.44
N ASP A 417 -23.33 -19.56 -5.52
CA ASP A 417 -24.18 -19.06 -6.61
C ASP A 417 -23.42 -18.67 -7.88
N HIS A 418 -22.11 -18.41 -7.78
CA HIS A 418 -21.33 -17.78 -8.87
C HIS A 418 -20.08 -18.58 -9.30
N GLY A 419 -19.74 -19.67 -8.61
CA GLY A 419 -18.54 -20.45 -8.89
C GLY A 419 -17.24 -19.73 -8.47
N PRO A 420 -16.06 -20.31 -8.69
CA PRO A 420 -14.80 -19.68 -8.26
C PRO A 420 -14.51 -18.43 -9.11
N LEU A 421 -14.57 -17.25 -8.49
CA LEU A 421 -14.24 -15.95 -9.11
C LEU A 421 -12.80 -15.49 -8.82
N GLU A 422 -12.08 -16.18 -7.92
CA GLU A 422 -10.66 -15.95 -7.64
C GLU A 422 -9.96 -17.29 -7.45
N VAL A 423 -8.81 -17.47 -8.11
CA VAL A 423 -7.95 -18.65 -7.94
C VAL A 423 -6.52 -18.18 -7.76
N TYR A 424 -6.03 -18.18 -6.52
CA TYR A 424 -4.62 -17.88 -6.29
C TYR A 424 -3.77 -19.10 -6.66
N PRO A 425 -2.66 -18.91 -7.40
CA PRO A 425 -1.82 -20.04 -7.83
C PRO A 425 -1.35 -20.88 -6.65
N HIS A 426 -1.31 -22.20 -6.82
CA HIS A 426 -0.73 -23.11 -5.82
C HIS A 426 0.75 -22.80 -5.57
N MET A 427 1.22 -23.21 -4.39
CA MET A 427 2.52 -22.91 -3.76
C MET A 427 3.77 -23.04 -4.66
N GLU A 428 3.71 -23.80 -5.74
CA GLU A 428 4.85 -24.08 -6.62
C GLU A 428 5.33 -22.85 -7.42
N LEU A 429 4.47 -21.84 -7.63
CA LEU A 429 4.85 -20.56 -8.26
C LEU A 429 5.42 -19.52 -7.26
N LYS A 430 5.59 -19.89 -5.99
CA LYS A 430 5.83 -18.97 -4.88
C LYS A 430 7.23 -19.11 -4.24
N ARG A 431 8.32 -19.28 -5.01
CA ARG A 431 9.69 -18.99 -4.49
C ARG A 431 10.71 -18.76 -5.62
N PRO A 432 11.29 -17.55 -5.74
CA PRO A 432 12.39 -17.33 -6.68
C PRO A 432 13.60 -18.18 -6.29
N ALA A 433 14.13 -18.97 -7.22
CA ALA A 433 15.37 -19.71 -7.02
C ALA A 433 16.58 -18.77 -7.17
N LEU A 434 17.67 -19.03 -6.45
CA LEU A 434 18.92 -18.30 -6.68
C LEU A 434 19.48 -18.64 -8.06
N ALA A 435 19.89 -17.63 -8.84
CA ALA A 435 20.68 -17.89 -10.04
C ALA A 435 22.04 -18.44 -9.61
N ARG A 436 22.37 -19.65 -10.08
CA ARG A 436 23.69 -20.24 -9.89
C ARG A 436 24.74 -19.48 -10.66
#